data_AF-A0A3D1F8X8-F1
#
_entry.id   AF-A0A3D1F8X8-F1
#
_cell.length_a   1.000
_cell.length_b   1.000
_cell.length_c   1.000
_cell.angle_alpha   90.00
_cell.angle_beta   90.00
_cell.angle_gamma   90.00
#
_symmetry.space_group_name_H-M   'P 1'
#
loop_
_entity.id
_entity.type
_entity.pdbx_description
1 polymer ?
#
loop_
_entity_poly.entity_id
_entity_poly.type
_entity_poly.pdbx_seq_one_letter_code
_entity_poly.pdbx_strand_id
1 'polypeptide(L)'
;MGKNTLLCLLSIAIFTLLAASHVSALEINLDAIKSIESSNNPLAYNAKTRCYGFYQISRICLQDYNDFHGTAYRAKDLFCPTLNKKIAVWYFKRIEQMLRWYTIPITMVTVLASYNWGIGNVARWHAGGGAFKNLPKMTQAYIRKYKIITA
;
A
#
# COMPACT_ATOMS: atom_id res chain seq x y z
N MET A 1 -60.81 -30.63 11.24
CA MET A 1 -60.57 -29.25 11.70
C MET A 1 -59.54 -29.30 12.83
N GLY A 2 -58.32 -28.85 12.58
CA GLY A 2 -57.24 -28.94 13.57
C GLY A 2 -55.95 -28.27 13.13
N LYS A 3 -56.00 -26.93 13.00
CA LYS A 3 -54.91 -25.95 13.13
C LYS A 3 -53.54 -26.33 12.52
N ASN A 4 -53.46 -26.20 11.20
CA ASN A 4 -52.28 -25.62 10.57
C ASN A 4 -52.09 -24.19 11.09
N THR A 5 -50.86 -23.67 11.01
CA THR A 5 -50.47 -22.24 11.13
C THR A 5 -50.05 -21.75 12.52
N LEU A 6 -49.00 -22.32 13.10
CA LEU A 6 -48.18 -21.59 14.08
C LEU A 6 -46.70 -21.93 13.97
N LEU A 7 -46.22 -22.03 12.72
CA LEU A 7 -44.81 -22.19 12.38
C LEU A 7 -44.40 -21.04 11.44
N CYS A 8 -44.69 -19.78 11.80
CA CYS A 8 -44.42 -18.66 10.89
C CYS A 8 -44.25 -17.28 11.56
N LEU A 9 -43.83 -17.21 12.84
CA LEU A 9 -43.66 -15.91 13.53
C LEU A 9 -42.30 -15.72 14.21
N LEU A 10 -41.32 -16.59 13.98
CA LEU A 10 -39.96 -16.47 14.55
C LEU A 10 -38.84 -16.42 13.51
N SER A 11 -39.17 -16.31 12.23
CA SER A 11 -38.21 -16.44 11.13
C SER A 11 -38.03 -15.19 10.26
N ILE A 12 -38.71 -14.07 10.55
CA ILE A 12 -38.73 -12.89 9.67
C ILE A 12 -38.51 -11.60 10.48
N ALA A 13 -37.43 -11.53 11.25
CA ALA A 13 -36.94 -10.24 11.79
C ALA A 13 -35.45 -10.26 12.21
N ILE A 14 -34.71 -11.33 11.89
CA ILE A 14 -33.25 -11.40 12.14
C ILE A 14 -32.58 -11.83 10.83
N PHE A 15 -32.88 -11.12 9.74
CA PHE A 15 -32.15 -11.27 8.48
C PHE A 15 -32.30 -9.97 7.71
N THR A 16 -31.43 -9.00 8.04
CA THR A 16 -30.93 -7.90 7.19
C THR A 16 -30.50 -6.68 8.02
N LEU A 17 -29.65 -6.88 9.03
CA LEU A 17 -28.71 -5.82 9.40
C LEU A 17 -27.29 -6.21 8.97
N LEU A 18 -27.17 -6.62 7.71
CA LEU A 18 -25.89 -6.51 7.00
C LEU A 18 -25.72 -5.01 6.70
N ALA A 19 -25.25 -4.28 7.70
CA ALA A 19 -24.63 -2.99 7.45
C ALA A 19 -23.49 -3.27 6.46
N ALA A 20 -23.72 -2.93 5.18
CA ALA A 20 -22.67 -2.92 4.17
C ALA A 20 -21.67 -1.86 4.60
N SER A 21 -20.72 -2.25 5.47
CA SER A 21 -19.56 -1.44 5.78
C SER A 21 -18.83 -1.22 4.47
N HIS A 22 -19.01 -0.03 3.90
CA HIS A 22 -18.18 0.42 2.80
C HIS A 22 -16.76 0.51 3.37
N VAL A 23 -15.96 -0.54 3.16
CA VAL A 23 -14.52 -0.44 3.33
C VAL A 23 -14.05 0.55 2.27
N SER A 24 -13.92 1.81 2.68
CA SER A 24 -13.29 2.83 1.84
C SER A 24 -11.89 2.34 1.49
N ALA A 25 -11.58 2.28 0.19
CA ALA A 25 -10.26 1.91 -0.25
C ALA A 25 -9.26 2.96 0.27
N LEU A 26 -8.16 2.50 0.85
CA LEU A 26 -7.08 3.40 1.26
C LEU A 26 -6.54 4.13 0.02
N GLU A 27 -6.75 5.44 -0.03
CA GLU A 27 -6.22 6.28 -1.09
C GLU A 27 -4.87 6.88 -0.67
N ILE A 28 -3.84 6.66 -1.49
CA ILE A 28 -2.50 7.22 -1.27
C ILE A 28 -2.32 8.46 -2.15
N ASN A 29 -2.01 9.59 -1.51
CA ASN A 29 -1.69 10.85 -2.16
C ASN A 29 -0.29 10.78 -2.80
N LEU A 30 -0.26 10.57 -4.12
CA LEU A 30 0.99 10.45 -4.87
C LEU A 30 1.79 11.74 -4.95
N ASP A 31 1.17 12.91 -4.81
CA ASP A 31 1.92 14.18 -4.80
C ASP A 31 2.70 14.33 -3.49
N ALA A 32 2.13 13.88 -2.37
CA ALA A 32 2.85 13.78 -1.11
C ALA A 32 4.03 12.80 -1.22
N ILE A 33 3.82 11.60 -1.80
CA ILE A 33 4.91 10.63 -2.02
C ILE A 33 6.02 11.24 -2.87
N LYS A 34 5.67 11.83 -4.02
CA LYS A 34 6.62 12.51 -4.93
C LYS A 34 7.43 13.59 -4.23
N SER A 35 6.78 14.41 -3.40
CA SER A 35 7.43 15.45 -2.60
C SER A 35 8.40 14.87 -1.55
N ILE A 36 8.03 13.77 -0.88
CA ILE A 36 8.88 13.13 0.13
C ILE A 36 10.10 12.46 -0.50
N GLU A 37 9.89 11.69 -1.57
CA GLU A 37 10.89 10.82 -2.18
C GLU A 37 11.94 11.58 -2.98
N SER A 38 11.55 12.66 -3.65
CA SER A 38 12.42 13.33 -4.62
C SER A 38 12.41 14.85 -4.54
N SER A 39 11.63 15.45 -3.63
CA SER A 39 11.36 16.89 -3.66
C SER A 39 10.89 17.37 -5.03
N ASN A 40 10.07 16.55 -5.71
CA ASN A 40 9.59 16.80 -7.08
C ASN A 40 10.70 16.89 -8.13
N ASN A 41 11.82 16.16 -7.96
CA ASN A 41 12.89 16.06 -8.96
C ASN A 41 12.77 14.76 -9.78
N PRO A 42 12.47 14.81 -11.09
CA PRO A 42 12.32 13.61 -11.91
C PRO A 42 13.64 12.89 -12.19
N LEU A 43 14.77 13.57 -11.97
CA LEU A 43 16.12 13.04 -12.16
C LEU A 43 16.76 12.59 -10.83
N ALA A 44 16.00 12.57 -9.73
CA ALA A 44 16.52 12.16 -8.43
C ALA A 44 17.07 10.73 -8.47
N TYR A 45 18.31 10.57 -8.01
CA TYR A 45 18.95 9.26 -7.88
C TYR A 45 19.58 9.15 -6.49
N ASN A 46 19.21 8.09 -5.76
CA ASN A 46 19.85 7.76 -4.50
C ASN A 46 20.92 6.70 -4.71
N ALA A 47 22.20 7.07 -4.63
CA ALA A 47 23.31 6.14 -4.84
C ALA A 47 23.37 4.99 -3.82
N LYS A 48 22.92 5.24 -2.59
CA LYS A 48 22.94 4.25 -1.50
C LYS A 48 21.87 3.17 -1.69
N THR A 49 20.64 3.57 -2.01
CA THR A 49 19.50 2.64 -2.18
C THR A 49 19.27 2.21 -3.62
N ARG A 50 19.93 2.87 -4.58
CA ARG A 50 19.78 2.67 -6.03
C ARG A 50 18.31 2.82 -6.46
N CYS A 51 17.71 3.92 -6.02
CA CYS A 51 16.34 4.31 -6.32
C CYS A 51 16.31 5.50 -7.30
N TYR A 52 15.28 5.56 -8.15
CA TYR A 52 15.26 6.44 -9.32
C TYR A 52 13.95 7.22 -9.46
N GLY A 53 14.10 8.48 -9.86
CA GLY A 53 13.02 9.37 -10.29
C GLY A 53 12.14 9.88 -9.15
N PHE A 54 10.98 10.43 -9.56
CA PHE A 54 10.02 11.08 -8.67
C PHE A 54 9.61 10.26 -7.44
N TYR A 55 9.43 8.97 -7.65
CA TYR A 55 8.90 8.02 -6.68
C TYR A 55 9.99 7.07 -6.17
N GLN A 56 11.26 7.34 -6.46
CA GLN A 56 12.39 6.54 -5.96
C GLN A 56 12.20 5.02 -6.16
N ILE A 57 11.75 4.63 -7.35
CA ILE A 57 11.52 3.23 -7.72
C ILE A 57 12.86 2.49 -7.71
N SER A 58 12.91 1.34 -7.04
CA SER A 58 14.10 0.49 -6.97
C SER A 58 14.20 -0.45 -8.16
N ARG A 59 15.39 -1.02 -8.39
CA ARG A 59 15.57 -2.06 -9.43
C ARG A 59 14.74 -3.33 -9.16
N ILE A 60 14.54 -3.68 -7.90
CA ILE A 60 13.74 -4.85 -7.52
C ILE A 60 12.26 -4.60 -7.86
N CYS A 61 11.74 -3.40 -7.55
CA CYS A 61 10.39 -3.01 -7.93
C CYS A 61 10.22 -2.95 -9.45
N LEU A 62 11.22 -2.46 -10.19
CA LEU A 62 11.20 -2.47 -11.66
C LEU A 62 11.19 -3.89 -12.22
N GLN A 63 11.96 -4.80 -11.63
CA GLN A 63 11.97 -6.21 -12.04
C GLN A 63 10.59 -6.86 -11.83
N ASP A 64 9.98 -6.72 -10.64
CA ASP A 64 8.63 -7.24 -10.37
C ASP A 64 7.60 -6.62 -11.34
N TYR A 65 7.72 -5.32 -11.65
CA TYR A 65 6.86 -4.66 -12.65
C TYR A 65 7.03 -5.30 -14.05
N ASN A 66 8.28 -5.51 -14.47
CA ASN A 66 8.60 -6.10 -15.76
C ASN A 66 8.08 -7.53 -15.87
N ASP A 67 8.31 -8.34 -14.86
CA ASP A 67 7.86 -9.74 -14.81
C ASP A 67 6.33 -9.82 -14.86
N PHE A 68 5.65 -8.93 -14.14
CA PHE A 68 4.18 -8.87 -14.12
C PHE A 68 3.56 -8.44 -15.45
N HIS A 69 4.18 -7.49 -16.17
CA HIS A 69 3.61 -6.90 -17.39
C HIS A 69 4.23 -7.43 -18.69
N GLY A 70 5.24 -8.30 -18.62
CA GLY A 70 6.00 -8.73 -19.80
C GLY A 70 6.78 -7.61 -20.47
N THR A 71 7.25 -6.62 -19.70
CA THR A 71 8.04 -5.47 -20.21
C THR A 71 9.53 -5.66 -19.97
N ALA A 72 10.37 -4.86 -20.63
CA ALA A 72 11.84 -4.92 -20.52
C ALA A 72 12.48 -3.57 -20.16
N TYR A 73 11.80 -2.76 -19.35
CA TYR A 73 12.32 -1.46 -18.92
C TYR A 73 13.60 -1.60 -18.08
N ARG A 74 14.49 -0.63 -18.22
CA ARG A 74 15.80 -0.56 -17.55
C ARG A 74 15.82 0.61 -16.58
N ALA A 75 16.80 0.62 -15.67
CA ALA A 75 16.93 1.66 -14.65
C ALA A 75 16.95 3.10 -15.21
N LYS A 76 17.53 3.31 -16.40
CA LYS A 76 17.54 4.62 -17.07
C LYS A 76 16.14 5.12 -17.44
N ASP A 77 15.21 4.21 -17.70
CA ASP A 77 13.85 4.54 -18.12
C ASP A 77 13.04 5.07 -16.92
N LEU A 78 13.46 4.78 -15.68
CA LEU A 78 12.83 5.26 -14.46
C LEU A 78 12.95 6.78 -14.26
N PHE A 79 13.80 7.47 -15.02
CA PHE A 79 13.83 8.93 -15.05
C PHE A 79 12.72 9.54 -15.92
N CYS A 80 11.99 8.73 -16.69
CA CYS A 80 10.77 9.17 -17.39
C CYS A 80 9.64 9.37 -16.36
N PRO A 81 9.13 10.60 -16.17
CA PRO A 81 8.09 10.91 -15.18
C PRO A 81 6.85 10.02 -15.26
N THR A 82 6.34 9.83 -16.48
CA THR A 82 5.10 9.08 -16.72
C THR A 82 5.26 7.60 -16.38
N LEU A 83 6.39 7.00 -16.78
CA LEU A 83 6.70 5.61 -16.44
C LEU A 83 6.90 5.44 -14.93
N ASN A 84 7.66 6.34 -14.30
CA ASN A 84 7.94 6.30 -12.87
C ASN A 84 6.64 6.36 -12.05
N LYS A 85 5.71 7.26 -12.43
CA LYS A 85 4.37 7.36 -11.83
C LYS A 85 3.55 6.08 -12.06
N LYS A 86 3.53 5.55 -13.28
CA LYS A 86 2.80 4.32 -13.63
C LYS A 86 3.25 3.14 -12.77
N ILE A 87 4.56 2.97 -12.59
CA ILE A 87 5.12 1.92 -11.74
C ILE A 87 4.77 2.16 -10.27
N ALA A 88 4.85 3.40 -9.77
CA ALA A 88 4.48 3.71 -8.39
C ALA A 88 3.00 3.38 -8.09
N VAL A 89 2.07 3.78 -8.98
CA VAL A 89 0.63 3.47 -8.87
C VAL A 89 0.43 1.95 -8.80
N TRP A 90 1.04 1.21 -9.73
CA TRP A 90 0.96 -0.25 -9.72
C TRP A 90 1.54 -0.84 -8.44
N TYR A 91 2.68 -0.33 -7.98
CA TYR A 91 3.37 -0.90 -6.83
C TYR A 91 2.60 -0.71 -5.53
N PHE A 92 1.85 0.37 -5.36
CA PHE A 92 0.94 0.50 -4.21
C PHE A 92 -0.15 -0.60 -4.22
N LYS A 93 -0.72 -0.92 -5.39
CA LYS A 93 -1.66 -2.04 -5.52
C LYS A 93 -1.00 -3.40 -5.30
N ARG A 94 0.24 -3.56 -5.76
CA ARG A 94 1.07 -4.75 -5.49
C ARG A 94 1.33 -4.92 -3.99
N ILE A 95 1.66 -3.84 -3.27
CA ILE A 95 1.84 -3.84 -1.81
C ILE A 95 0.55 -4.28 -1.10
N GLU A 96 -0.62 -3.75 -1.47
CA GLU A 96 -1.89 -4.19 -0.87
C GLU A 96 -2.13 -5.69 -1.06
N GLN A 97 -1.83 -6.23 -2.25
CA GLN A 97 -1.93 -7.67 -2.50
C GLN A 97 -0.98 -8.48 -1.61
N MET A 98 0.27 -8.03 -1.47
CA MET A 98 1.24 -8.69 -0.61
C MET A 98 0.85 -8.62 0.87
N LEU A 99 0.32 -7.48 1.34
CA LEU A 99 -0.18 -7.34 2.71
C LEU A 99 -1.32 -8.33 2.99
N ARG A 100 -2.25 -8.52 2.04
CA ARG A 100 -3.29 -9.57 2.14
C ARG A 100 -2.69 -10.96 2.23
N TRP A 101 -1.70 -11.28 1.39
CA TRP A 101 -1.00 -12.57 1.44
C TRP A 101 -0.35 -12.84 2.79
N TYR A 102 0.33 -11.84 3.37
CA TYR A 102 0.92 -11.94 4.70
C TYR A 102 -0.10 -11.84 5.85
N THR A 103 -1.40 -11.70 5.55
CA THR A 103 -2.46 -11.53 6.56
C THR A 103 -2.26 -10.29 7.44
N ILE A 104 -1.63 -9.25 6.89
CA ILE A 104 -1.35 -7.97 7.58
C ILE A 104 -2.46 -6.97 7.22
N PRO A 105 -3.06 -6.25 8.20
CA PRO A 105 -4.05 -5.22 7.92
C PRO A 105 -3.55 -4.16 6.94
N ILE A 106 -4.34 -3.84 5.92
CA ILE A 106 -4.05 -2.77 4.98
C ILE A 106 -4.40 -1.44 5.65
N THR A 107 -3.38 -0.71 6.08
CA THR A 107 -3.50 0.60 6.70
C THR A 107 -2.49 1.54 6.07
N MET A 108 -2.68 2.85 6.21
CA MET A 108 -1.70 3.83 5.76
C MET A 108 -0.29 3.53 6.32
N VAL A 109 -0.19 3.12 7.58
CA VAL A 109 1.09 2.78 8.21
C VAL A 109 1.75 1.58 7.54
N THR A 110 1.01 0.49 7.35
CA THR A 110 1.58 -0.75 6.77
C THR A 110 1.94 -0.58 5.29
N VAL A 111 1.14 0.17 4.53
CA VAL A 111 1.42 0.48 3.12
C VAL A 111 2.65 1.38 2.97
N LEU A 112 2.69 2.52 3.68
CA LEU A 112 3.82 3.45 3.60
C LEU A 112 5.11 2.84 4.17
N ALA A 113 5.02 2.04 5.23
CA ALA A 113 6.17 1.29 5.74
C ALA A 113 6.67 0.27 4.72
N SER A 114 5.77 -0.42 4.00
CA SER A 114 6.16 -1.39 2.97
C SER A 114 6.83 -0.73 1.78
N TYR A 115 6.37 0.46 1.42
CA TYR A 115 6.97 1.25 0.35
C TYR A 115 8.39 1.72 0.71
N ASN A 116 8.55 2.33 1.90
CA ASN A 116 9.82 2.90 2.35
C ASN A 116 10.85 1.87 2.82
N TRP A 117 10.40 0.78 3.47
CA TRP A 117 11.27 -0.17 4.16
C TRP A 117 11.19 -1.60 3.62
N GLY A 118 10.27 -1.87 2.68
CA GLY A 118 10.10 -3.18 2.06
C GLY A 118 9.15 -4.09 2.84
N ILE A 119 8.28 -4.78 2.09
CA ILE A 119 7.22 -5.63 2.63
C ILE A 119 7.71 -6.77 3.53
N GLY A 120 8.85 -7.40 3.21
CA GLY A 120 9.40 -8.49 4.03
C GLY A 120 9.84 -8.02 5.41
N ASN A 121 10.31 -6.77 5.52
CA ASN A 121 10.61 -6.17 6.82
C ASN A 121 9.32 -5.85 7.61
N VAL A 122 8.30 -5.33 6.93
CA VAL A 122 6.98 -5.07 7.54
C VAL A 122 6.36 -6.37 8.05
N ALA A 123 6.48 -7.47 7.31
CA ALA A 123 5.98 -8.78 7.75
C ALA A 123 6.63 -9.23 9.06
N ARG A 124 7.97 -9.14 9.17
CA ARG A 124 8.68 -9.46 10.41
C ARG A 124 8.31 -8.53 11.57
N TRP A 125 8.22 -7.23 11.29
CA TRP A 125 7.82 -6.24 12.30
C TRP A 125 6.39 -6.47 12.81
N HIS A 126 5.46 -6.81 11.91
CA HIS A 126 4.09 -7.13 12.27
C HIS A 126 4.01 -8.41 13.11
N ALA A 127 4.73 -9.47 12.71
CA ALA A 127 4.82 -10.71 13.49
C ALA A 127 5.42 -10.48 14.89
N GLY A 128 6.32 -9.51 15.05
CA GLY A 128 6.87 -9.08 16.34
C GLY A 128 5.99 -8.13 17.16
N GLY A 129 4.70 -7.98 16.82
CA GLY A 129 3.73 -7.18 17.57
C GLY A 129 3.39 -5.81 16.97
N GLY A 130 4.02 -5.40 15.86
CA GLY A 130 3.53 -4.30 15.02
C GLY A 130 3.46 -2.91 15.69
N ALA A 131 4.22 -2.67 16.77
CA ALA A 131 4.21 -1.36 17.42
C ALA A 131 4.92 -0.30 16.56
N PHE A 132 4.27 0.84 16.29
CA PHE A 132 4.82 1.92 15.46
C PHE A 132 6.20 2.41 15.94
N LYS A 133 6.40 2.48 17.26
CA LYS A 133 7.68 2.90 17.87
C LYS A 133 8.86 1.97 17.51
N ASN A 134 8.59 0.74 17.11
CA ASN A 134 9.58 -0.27 16.73
C ASN A 134 9.94 -0.25 15.23
N LEU A 135 9.26 0.56 14.41
CA LEU A 135 9.69 0.79 13.02
C LEU A 135 11.05 1.51 13.00
N PRO A 136 11.86 1.38 11.94
CA PRO A 136 13.07 2.19 11.78
C PRO A 136 12.76 3.69 11.86
N LYS A 137 13.66 4.47 12.45
CA LYS A 137 13.45 5.92 12.65
C LYS A 137 13.17 6.66 11.34
N MET A 138 13.85 6.28 10.24
CA MET A 138 13.59 6.84 8.91
C MET A 138 12.17 6.55 8.42
N THR A 139 11.67 5.32 8.61
CA THR A 139 10.32 4.92 8.22
C THR A 139 9.25 5.62 9.06
N GLN A 140 9.50 5.78 10.36
CA GLN A 140 8.62 6.58 11.20
C GLN A 140 8.57 8.05 10.72
N ALA A 141 9.72 8.63 10.38
CA ALA A 141 9.81 10.00 9.88
C ALA A 141 9.11 10.16 8.53
N TYR A 142 9.26 9.18 7.64
CA TYR A 142 8.56 9.10 6.36
C TYR A 142 7.04 9.19 6.54
N ILE A 143 6.49 8.33 7.41
CA ILE A 143 5.05 8.28 7.67
C ILE A 143 4.56 9.58 8.33
N ARG A 144 5.33 10.17 9.24
CA ARG A 144 4.99 11.47 9.85
C ARG A 144 4.98 12.59 8.81
N LYS A 145 5.98 12.64 7.93
CA LYS A 145 6.06 13.66 6.87
C LYS A 145 4.87 13.54 5.91
N TYR A 146 4.49 12.32 5.56
CA TYR A 146 3.28 12.08 4.76
C TYR A 146 2.03 12.63 5.46
N LYS A 147 1.81 12.26 6.72
CA LYS A 147 0.67 12.77 7.51
C LYS A 147 0.61 14.29 7.57
N ILE A 148 1.76 14.97 7.71
CA ILE A 148 1.82 16.44 7.75
C ILE A 148 1.42 17.06 6.40
N ILE A 149 1.85 16.47 5.29
CA ILE A 149 1.56 17.00 3.94
C ILE A 149 0.08 16.78 3.57
N THR A 150 -0.57 15.74 4.09
CA THR A 150 -1.94 15.35 3.73
C THR A 150 -2.98 15.67 4.79
N ALA A 151 -2.60 16.32 5.90
CA ALA A 151 -3.53 16.80 6.93
C ALA A 151 -4.15 18.13 6.50
#